data_AF-A0A316EWU4-F1
#
_entry.id   AF-A0A316EWU4-F1
#
_cell.length_a   1.000
_cell.length_b   1.000
_cell.length_c   1.000
_cell.angle_alpha   90.00
_cell.angle_beta   90.00
_cell.angle_gamma   90.00
#
_symmetry.space_group_name_H-M   'P 1'
#
loop_
_entity.id
_entity.type
_entity.pdbx_description
1 polymer ?
#
loop_
_entity_poly.entity_id
_entity_poly.type
_entity_poly.pdbx_seq_one_letter_code
_entity_poly.pdbx_strand_id
1 'polypeptide(L)'
;MNQNFISDNELISLMNEDNALAFEVLYHRYWKKLFVTAVNKTQDQDLAQEITQEIFVDLWERRASLKITNVSAYLNAAIRFKVISAYKSQLETQIEYLEIPDNSTNDSLELKDFEKSLASAVSLLPQKTKEIFQMSRFEQKSVKEISAKLQIPERTVEYHITQSLRFLRLHLQDYFLSISFFMSKIALYYFENILYKK
;
A
#
# COMPACT_ATOMS: atom_id res chain seq x y z
N MET A 1 -34.23 -13.48 -4.77
CA MET A 1 -34.29 -13.67 -3.29
C MET A 1 -33.28 -12.72 -2.66
N ASN A 2 -33.68 -11.98 -1.63
CA ASN A 2 -32.98 -10.81 -1.07
C ASN A 2 -31.65 -11.18 -0.38
N GLN A 3 -30.51 -10.92 -1.01
CA GLN A 3 -29.15 -11.21 -0.47
C GLN A 3 -28.54 -10.10 0.40
N ASN A 4 -29.32 -9.12 0.90
CA ASN A 4 -28.79 -7.92 1.58
C ASN A 4 -28.77 -7.95 3.12
N PHE A 5 -29.01 -9.09 3.78
CA PHE A 5 -29.14 -9.13 5.26
C PHE A 5 -27.97 -9.78 6.01
N ILE A 6 -27.01 -10.41 5.34
CA ILE A 6 -25.89 -11.08 6.02
C ILE A 6 -24.71 -10.12 6.15
N SER A 7 -24.25 -9.94 7.38
CA SER A 7 -23.11 -9.08 7.72
C SER A 7 -21.80 -9.67 7.22
N ASP A 8 -20.79 -8.81 7.04
CA ASP A 8 -19.46 -9.27 6.62
C ASP A 8 -18.86 -10.29 7.57
N ASN A 9 -19.08 -10.12 8.88
CA ASN A 9 -18.54 -11.05 9.88
C ASN A 9 -19.19 -12.43 9.78
N GLU A 10 -20.49 -12.49 9.51
CA GLU A 10 -21.20 -13.76 9.26
C GLU A 10 -20.74 -14.41 7.95
N LEU A 11 -20.55 -13.62 6.88
CA LEU A 11 -20.00 -14.12 5.62
C LEU A 11 -18.60 -14.70 5.80
N ILE A 12 -17.74 -14.05 6.58
CA ILE A 12 -16.41 -14.58 6.91
C ILE A 12 -16.51 -15.87 7.74
N SER A 13 -17.38 -15.91 8.76
CA SER A 13 -17.56 -17.13 9.56
C SER A 13 -17.99 -18.31 8.71
N LEU A 14 -18.98 -18.11 7.84
CA LEU A 14 -19.47 -19.15 6.92
C LEU A 14 -18.39 -19.54 5.90
N MET A 15 -17.65 -18.58 5.36
CA MET A 15 -16.55 -18.83 4.43
C MET A 15 -15.42 -19.65 5.08
N ASN A 16 -15.13 -19.42 6.36
CA ASN A 16 -14.14 -20.19 7.11
C ASN A 16 -14.56 -21.66 7.30
N GLU A 17 -15.85 -21.96 7.18
CA GLU A 17 -16.45 -23.31 7.17
C GLU A 17 -16.67 -23.85 5.75
N ASP A 18 -15.84 -23.42 4.78
CA ASP A 18 -15.89 -23.87 3.38
C ASP A 18 -17.17 -23.53 2.61
N ASN A 19 -17.97 -22.55 3.07
CA ASN A 19 -19.17 -22.14 2.37
C ASN A 19 -18.85 -21.25 1.14
N ALA A 20 -18.89 -21.86 -0.05
CA ALA A 20 -18.63 -21.16 -1.31
C ALA A 20 -19.62 -20.03 -1.62
N LEU A 21 -20.89 -20.15 -1.21
CA LEU A 21 -21.90 -19.10 -1.43
C LEU A 21 -21.59 -17.85 -0.58
N ALA A 22 -21.04 -18.04 0.62
CA ALA A 22 -20.62 -16.92 1.45
C ALA A 22 -19.46 -16.14 0.81
N PHE A 23 -18.51 -16.85 0.21
CA PHE A 23 -17.44 -16.24 -0.58
C PHE A 23 -17.96 -15.51 -1.81
N GLU A 24 -18.90 -16.10 -2.57
CA GLU A 24 -19.51 -15.48 -3.75
C GLU A 24 -20.20 -14.15 -3.41
N VAL A 25 -20.98 -14.12 -2.31
CA VAL A 25 -21.63 -12.88 -1.85
C VAL A 25 -20.60 -11.83 -1.44
N LEU A 26 -19.54 -12.24 -0.74
CA LEU A 26 -18.45 -11.34 -0.34
C LEU A 26 -17.70 -10.80 -1.57
N TYR A 27 -17.42 -11.65 -2.56
CA TYR A 27 -16.83 -11.28 -3.83
C TYR A 27 -17.69 -10.23 -4.54
N HIS A 28 -18.99 -10.50 -4.76
CA HIS A 28 -19.90 -9.56 -5.42
C HIS A 28 -20.02 -8.22 -4.70
N ARG A 29 -19.95 -8.22 -3.37
CA ARG A 29 -19.98 -7.01 -2.54
C ARG A 29 -18.74 -6.12 -2.72
N TYR A 30 -17.57 -6.73 -2.92
CA TYR A 30 -16.29 -6.03 -2.81
C TYR A 30 -15.49 -5.90 -4.11
N TRP A 31 -15.68 -6.78 -5.09
CA TRP A 31 -14.84 -6.86 -6.28
C TRP A 31 -14.73 -5.53 -7.02
N LYS A 32 -15.86 -4.86 -7.29
CA LYS A 32 -15.87 -3.61 -8.06
C LYS A 32 -15.15 -2.49 -7.33
N LYS A 33 -15.34 -2.39 -6.01
CA LYS A 33 -14.68 -1.37 -5.18
C LYS A 33 -13.18 -1.63 -5.09
N LEU A 34 -12.79 -2.89 -4.94
CA LEU A 34 -11.39 -3.30 -4.89
C LEU A 34 -10.70 -3.04 -6.23
N PHE A 35 -11.32 -3.43 -7.34
CA PHE A 35 -10.83 -3.20 -8.70
C PHE A 35 -10.63 -1.71 -9.00
N VAL A 36 -11.63 -0.86 -8.71
CA VAL A 36 -11.48 0.61 -8.89
C VAL A 36 -10.33 1.16 -8.04
N THR A 37 -10.16 0.63 -6.83
CA THR A 37 -9.03 1.02 -5.96
C THR A 37 -7.70 0.57 -6.54
N ALA A 38 -7.64 -0.59 -7.18
CA ALA A 38 -6.44 -1.12 -7.82
C ALA A 38 -6.08 -0.27 -9.04
N VAL A 39 -7.04 -0.02 -9.94
CA VAL A 39 -6.86 0.84 -11.12
C VAL A 39 -6.34 2.22 -10.72
N ASN A 40 -6.91 2.84 -9.69
CA ASN A 40 -6.45 4.15 -9.22
C ASN A 40 -5.00 4.13 -8.69
N LYS A 41 -4.50 2.97 -8.24
CA LYS A 41 -3.14 2.81 -7.70
C LYS A 41 -2.13 2.38 -8.76
N THR A 42 -2.53 1.51 -9.68
CA THR A 42 -1.67 0.95 -10.72
C THR A 42 -1.65 1.81 -11.98
N GLN A 43 -2.74 2.55 -12.24
CA GLN A 43 -3.02 3.20 -13.53
C GLN A 43 -3.03 2.23 -14.72
N ASP A 44 -3.20 0.94 -14.44
CA ASP A 44 -3.18 -0.17 -15.39
C ASP A 44 -4.35 -1.10 -15.05
N GLN A 45 -5.25 -1.30 -16.02
CA GLN A 45 -6.46 -2.09 -15.83
C GLN A 45 -6.18 -3.59 -15.78
N ASP A 46 -5.21 -4.07 -16.55
CA ASP A 46 -4.87 -5.49 -16.63
C ASP A 46 -4.17 -5.90 -15.32
N LEU A 47 -3.19 -5.11 -14.88
CA LEU A 47 -2.53 -5.32 -13.59
C LEU A 47 -3.51 -5.16 -12.41
N ALA A 48 -4.45 -4.22 -12.50
CA ALA A 48 -5.48 -4.07 -11.48
C ALA A 48 -6.42 -5.28 -11.40
N GLN A 49 -6.74 -5.87 -12.55
CA GLN A 49 -7.55 -7.08 -12.63
C GLN A 49 -6.81 -8.26 -12.01
N GLU A 50 -5.55 -8.47 -12.37
CA GLU A 50 -4.69 -9.53 -11.83
C GLU A 50 -4.57 -9.41 -10.30
N ILE A 51 -4.20 -8.23 -9.79
CA ILE A 51 -4.10 -7.98 -8.34
C ILE A 51 -5.43 -8.25 -7.63
N THR A 52 -6.55 -7.83 -8.23
CA THR A 52 -7.87 -8.05 -7.64
C THR A 52 -8.20 -9.54 -7.57
N GLN A 53 -7.94 -10.29 -8.64
CA GLN A 53 -8.14 -11.73 -8.69
C GLN A 53 -7.27 -12.44 -7.64
N GLU A 54 -5.98 -12.14 -7.58
CA GLU A 54 -5.07 -12.74 -6.61
C GLU A 54 -5.53 -12.52 -5.16
N ILE A 55 -6.02 -11.33 -4.81
CA ILE A 55 -6.49 -11.06 -3.45
C ILE A 55 -7.67 -11.96 -3.08
N PHE A 56 -8.60 -12.18 -4.02
CA PHE A 56 -9.75 -13.06 -3.77
C PHE A 56 -9.37 -14.54 -3.77
N VAL A 57 -8.40 -14.95 -4.60
CA VAL A 57 -7.82 -16.30 -4.57
C VAL A 57 -7.13 -16.53 -3.22
N ASP A 58 -6.22 -15.64 -2.80
CA ASP A 58 -5.52 -15.70 -1.53
C ASP A 58 -6.49 -15.74 -0.33
N LEU A 59 -7.58 -14.97 -0.42
CA LEU A 59 -8.64 -14.96 0.59
C LEU A 59 -9.34 -16.31 0.69
N TRP A 60 -9.69 -16.92 -0.46
CA TRP A 60 -10.32 -18.23 -0.48
C TRP A 60 -9.37 -19.33 -0.02
N GLU A 61 -8.14 -19.40 -0.54
CA GLU A 61 -7.17 -20.45 -0.17
C GLU A 61 -6.87 -20.46 1.32
N ARG A 62 -6.80 -19.28 1.94
CA ARG A 62 -6.45 -19.14 3.35
C ARG A 62 -7.66 -19.05 4.27
N ARG A 63 -8.88 -19.17 3.75
CA ARG A 63 -10.16 -18.97 4.47
C ARG A 63 -10.19 -19.64 5.85
N ALA A 64 -9.83 -20.92 5.95
CA ALA A 64 -9.87 -21.67 7.20
C ALA A 64 -8.97 -21.10 8.32
N SER A 65 -7.91 -20.36 7.96
CA SER A 65 -6.92 -19.81 8.90
C SER A 65 -7.09 -18.31 9.16
N LEU A 66 -7.83 -17.61 8.31
CA LEU A 66 -7.92 -16.15 8.34
C LEU A 66 -8.87 -15.68 9.44
N LYS A 67 -8.36 -14.80 10.32
CA LYS A 67 -9.14 -14.09 11.33
C LYS A 67 -9.37 -12.65 10.89
N ILE A 68 -10.39 -12.45 10.07
CA ILE A 68 -10.74 -11.12 9.54
C ILE A 68 -11.85 -10.53 10.40
N THR A 69 -11.53 -9.45 11.12
CA THR A 69 -12.51 -8.68 11.92
C THR A 69 -13.12 -7.50 11.15
N ASN A 70 -12.47 -7.07 10.07
CA ASN A 70 -12.94 -6.01 9.19
C ASN A 70 -12.50 -6.27 7.75
N VAL A 71 -13.43 -6.71 6.90
CA VAL A 71 -13.19 -7.10 5.51
C VAL A 71 -12.67 -5.93 4.69
N SER A 72 -13.27 -4.74 4.85
CA SER A 72 -12.81 -3.54 4.14
C SER A 72 -11.36 -3.17 4.50
N ALA A 73 -10.98 -3.24 5.77
CA ALA A 73 -9.62 -2.95 6.21
C ALA A 73 -8.61 -3.99 5.67
N TYR A 74 -8.99 -5.28 5.72
CA TYR A 74 -8.20 -6.38 5.18
C TYR A 74 -7.93 -6.22 3.68
N LEU A 75 -8.99 -6.03 2.87
CA LEU A 75 -8.86 -5.88 1.42
C LEU A 75 -8.04 -4.64 1.04
N ASN A 76 -8.20 -3.53 1.76
CA ASN A 76 -7.38 -2.33 1.57
C ASN A 76 -5.91 -2.55 1.96
N ALA A 77 -5.60 -3.43 2.90
CA ALA A 77 -4.23 -3.79 3.23
C ALA A 77 -3.62 -4.71 2.14
N ALA A 78 -4.38 -5.73 1.73
CA ALA A 78 -3.98 -6.68 0.70
C ALA A 78 -3.64 -5.97 -0.62
N ILE A 79 -4.50 -5.04 -1.07
CA ILE A 79 -4.26 -4.28 -2.30
C ILE A 79 -3.00 -3.41 -2.22
N ARG A 80 -2.72 -2.78 -1.07
CA ARG A 80 -1.49 -2.00 -0.91
C ARG A 80 -0.26 -2.89 -1.01
N PHE A 81 -0.30 -4.04 -0.36
CA PHE A 81 0.81 -4.99 -0.39
C PHE A 81 1.06 -5.52 -1.81
N LYS A 82 0.01 -5.97 -2.51
CA LYS A 82 0.12 -6.51 -3.88
C LYS A 82 0.60 -5.47 -4.89
N VAL A 83 0.11 -4.24 -4.82
CA VAL A 83 0.61 -3.14 -5.67
C VAL A 83 2.09 -2.86 -5.43
N ILE A 84 2.53 -2.81 -4.17
CA ILE A 84 3.96 -2.62 -3.83
C ILE A 84 4.80 -3.79 -4.37
N SER A 85 4.31 -5.02 -4.21
CA SER A 85 4.99 -6.22 -4.68
C SER A 85 5.10 -6.25 -6.21
N ALA A 86 4.04 -5.86 -6.93
CA ALA A 86 4.04 -5.78 -8.39
C ALA A 86 5.07 -4.77 -8.89
N TYR A 87 5.13 -3.57 -8.32
CA TYR A 87 6.14 -2.59 -8.70
C TYR A 87 7.56 -3.01 -8.33
N LYS A 88 7.75 -3.70 -7.20
CA LYS A 88 9.06 -4.26 -6.83
C LYS A 88 9.53 -5.29 -7.85
N SER A 89 8.65 -6.22 -8.25
CA SER A 89 8.93 -7.22 -9.28
C SER A 89 9.23 -6.58 -10.65
N GLN A 90 8.47 -5.56 -11.03
CA GLN A 90 8.70 -4.82 -12.27
C GLN A 90 10.06 -4.10 -12.28
N LEU A 91 10.46 -3.50 -11.16
CA LEU A 91 11.78 -2.89 -10.99
C LEU A 91 12.90 -3.93 -11.05
N GLU A 92 12.74 -5.07 -10.39
CA GLU A 92 13.71 -6.17 -10.42
C GLU A 92 13.86 -6.75 -11.84
N THR A 93 12.75 -6.89 -12.58
CA THR A 93 12.77 -7.37 -13.97
C THR A 93 13.36 -6.32 -14.91
N GLN A 94 13.10 -5.03 -14.71
CA GLN A 94 13.70 -3.97 -15.53
C GLN A 94 15.21 -3.84 -15.32
N ILE A 95 15.74 -4.16 -14.14
CA ILE A 95 17.19 -4.17 -13.87
C ILE A 95 17.91 -5.26 -14.67
N GLU A 96 17.25 -6.37 -15.01
CA GLU A 96 17.85 -7.48 -15.75
C GLU A 96 17.91 -7.25 -17.28
N TYR A 97 17.07 -6.35 -17.83
CA TYR A 97 17.00 -6.06 -19.27
C TYR A 97 17.73 -4.78 -19.73
N LEU A 98 18.38 -4.05 -18.83
CA LEU A 98 19.08 -2.80 -19.16
C LEU A 98 20.59 -3.01 -19.22
N GLU A 99 21.10 -3.49 -20.35
CA GLU A 99 22.41 -3.03 -20.84
C GLU A 99 22.24 -1.57 -21.30
N ILE A 100 22.38 -0.61 -20.38
CA ILE A 100 22.41 0.82 -20.70
C ILE A 100 23.77 1.40 -20.30
N PRO A 101 24.43 2.19 -21.17
CA PRO A 101 25.67 2.88 -20.85
C PRO A 101 25.51 3.76 -19.60
N ASP A 102 26.51 3.66 -18.74
CA ASP A 102 26.64 4.30 -17.43
C ASP A 102 26.15 5.76 -17.39
N ASN A 103 24.94 5.94 -16.86
CA ASN A 103 24.43 7.21 -16.31
C ASN A 103 24.02 7.04 -14.83
N SER A 104 24.52 5.98 -14.17
CA SER A 104 24.15 5.55 -12.81
C SER A 104 24.56 6.52 -11.69
N THR A 105 25.34 7.54 -12.04
CA THR A 105 25.87 8.53 -11.08
C THR A 105 24.81 9.54 -10.62
N ASN A 106 23.79 9.85 -11.42
CA ASN A 106 22.83 10.92 -11.10
C ASN A 106 21.66 10.41 -10.23
N ASP A 107 21.08 9.26 -10.57
CA ASP A 107 19.95 8.68 -9.81
C ASP A 107 20.37 8.19 -8.41
N SER A 108 21.63 7.75 -8.26
CA SER A 108 22.19 7.38 -6.96
C SER A 108 22.51 8.59 -6.07
N LEU A 109 22.69 9.78 -6.65
CA LEU A 109 22.83 11.03 -5.90
C LEU A 109 21.47 11.51 -5.39
N GLU A 110 20.44 11.52 -6.24
CA GLU A 110 19.09 11.98 -5.88
C GLU A 110 18.46 11.12 -4.78
N LEU A 111 18.65 9.80 -4.81
CA LEU A 111 18.23 8.88 -3.75
C LEU A 111 18.96 9.15 -2.42
N LYS A 112 20.28 9.37 -2.46
CA LYS A 112 21.07 9.71 -1.26
C LYS A 112 20.66 11.05 -0.67
N ASP A 113 20.36 12.03 -1.50
CA ASP A 113 19.90 13.36 -1.07
C ASP A 113 18.49 13.31 -0.48
N PHE A 114 17.61 12.45 -1.03
CA PHE A 114 16.31 12.15 -0.46
C PHE A 114 16.42 11.46 0.91
N GLU A 115 17.23 10.40 1.03
CA GLU A 115 17.46 9.70 2.30
C GLU A 115 18.01 10.64 3.38
N LYS A 116 18.96 11.49 3.00
CA LYS A 116 19.54 12.52 3.88
C LYS A 116 18.49 13.53 4.33
N SER A 117 17.65 13.99 3.39
CA SER A 117 16.58 14.94 3.68
C SER A 117 15.48 14.34 4.56
N LEU A 118 15.13 13.07 4.34
CA LEU A 118 14.22 12.31 5.19
C LEU A 118 14.80 12.15 6.61
N ALA A 119 16.08 11.79 6.73
CA ALA A 119 16.76 11.67 8.02
C ALA A 119 16.78 13.01 8.78
N SER A 120 17.09 14.11 8.07
CA SER A 120 17.03 15.46 8.63
C SER A 120 15.62 15.83 9.07
N ALA A 121 14.59 15.59 8.27
CA ALA A 121 13.21 15.88 8.64
C ALA A 121 12.73 15.07 9.84
N VAL A 122 13.08 13.77 9.92
CA VAL A 122 12.78 12.93 11.09
C VAL A 122 13.52 13.42 12.33
N SER A 123 14.71 14.00 12.19
CA SER A 123 15.46 14.57 13.32
C SER A 123 14.82 15.81 13.94
N LEU A 124 14.02 16.56 13.17
CA LEU A 124 13.31 17.75 13.62
C LEU A 124 12.00 17.44 14.36
N LEU A 125 11.54 16.19 14.33
CA LEU A 125 10.35 15.78 15.10
C LEU A 125 10.62 15.89 16.61
N PRO A 126 9.63 16.34 17.40
CA PRO A 126 9.71 16.27 18.86
C PRO A 126 10.00 14.85 19.32
N GLN A 127 10.86 14.70 20.34
CA GLN A 127 11.42 13.41 20.76
C GLN A 127 10.39 12.28 20.87
N LYS A 128 9.26 12.54 21.55
CA LYS A 128 8.19 11.54 21.74
C LYS A 128 7.49 11.14 20.44
N THR A 129 7.28 12.10 19.54
CA THR A 129 6.71 11.85 18.20
C THR A 129 7.68 11.07 17.33
N LYS A 130 8.98 11.41 17.40
CA LYS A 130 10.05 10.72 16.67
C LYS A 130 10.15 9.26 17.10
N GLU A 131 10.19 9.00 18.40
CA GLU A 131 10.26 7.65 18.97
C GLU A 131 9.07 6.78 18.53
N ILE A 132 7.84 7.30 18.64
CA ILE A 132 6.63 6.59 18.21
C ILE A 132 6.65 6.33 16.69
N PHE A 133 7.09 7.31 15.90
CA PHE A 133 7.23 7.14 14.45
C PHE A 133 8.25 6.05 14.10
N GLN A 134 9.41 6.04 14.78
CA GLN A 134 10.46 5.05 14.56
C GLN A 134 9.99 3.64 14.90
N MET A 135 9.35 3.46 16.06
CA MET A 135 8.75 2.19 16.45
C MET A 135 7.72 1.70 15.44
N SER A 136 6.91 2.61 14.90
CA SER A 136 5.87 2.24 13.94
C SER A 136 6.42 1.93 12.54
N ARG A 137 7.44 2.67 12.06
CA ARG A 137 7.91 2.58 10.67
C ARG A 137 9.13 1.67 10.49
N PHE A 138 10.10 1.76 11.39
CA PHE A 138 11.33 0.98 11.29
C PHE A 138 11.23 -0.33 12.07
N GLU A 139 10.64 -0.30 13.27
CA GLU A 139 10.43 -1.52 14.07
C GLU A 139 9.10 -2.23 13.75
N GLN A 140 8.26 -1.66 12.87
CA GLN A 140 6.98 -2.22 12.41
C GLN A 140 5.98 -2.59 13.53
N LYS A 141 6.07 -1.94 14.68
CA LYS A 141 5.17 -2.20 15.81
C LYS A 141 3.77 -1.63 15.56
N SER A 142 2.76 -2.41 15.95
CA SER A 142 1.37 -1.98 15.93
C SER A 142 1.10 -0.90 16.97
N VAL A 143 0.03 -0.13 16.76
CA VAL A 143 -0.46 0.88 17.71
C VAL A 143 -0.64 0.30 19.11
N LYS A 144 -1.14 -0.95 19.20
CA LYS A 144 -1.34 -1.68 20.46
C LYS A 144 -0.02 -1.99 21.17
N GLU A 145 0.98 -2.46 20.43
CA GLU A 145 2.30 -2.78 20.98
C GLU A 145 3.04 -1.51 21.45
N ILE A 146 2.91 -0.41 20.71
CA ILE A 146 3.50 0.89 21.09
C ILE A 146 2.78 1.44 22.34
N SER A 147 1.45 1.40 22.36
CA SER A 147 0.60 1.79 23.49
C SER A 147 1.00 1.03 24.76
N ALA A 148 1.11 -0.30 24.67
CA ALA A 148 1.54 -1.14 25.79
C ALA A 148 2.97 -0.84 26.24
N LYS A 149 3.92 -0.66 25.30
CA LYS A 149 5.33 -0.39 25.63
C LYS A 149 5.52 0.97 26.31
N LEU A 150 4.84 2.01 25.84
CA LEU A 150 5.00 3.38 26.31
C LEU A 150 3.99 3.78 27.40
N GLN A 151 3.05 2.89 27.74
CA GLN A 151 1.96 3.13 28.69
C GLN A 151 1.17 4.41 28.39
N ILE A 152 0.82 4.61 27.11
CA ILE A 152 0.01 5.73 26.64
C ILE A 152 -1.21 5.22 25.86
N PRO A 153 -2.33 5.95 25.81
CA PRO A 153 -3.51 5.52 25.06
C PRO A 153 -3.21 5.30 23.56
N GLU A 154 -3.85 4.30 22.95
CA GLU A 154 -3.74 4.02 21.51
C GLU A 154 -4.04 5.26 20.66
N ARG A 155 -5.05 6.05 21.03
CA ARG A 155 -5.38 7.33 20.38
C ARG A 155 -4.23 8.34 20.41
N THR A 156 -3.42 8.33 21.47
CA THR A 156 -2.24 9.19 21.58
C THR A 156 -1.13 8.72 20.64
N VAL A 157 -0.95 7.40 20.48
CA VAL A 157 -0.03 6.83 19.48
C VAL A 157 -0.46 7.21 18.06
N GLU A 158 -1.74 7.03 17.72
CA GLU A 158 -2.30 7.42 16.42
C GLU A 158 -2.14 8.92 16.15
N TYR A 159 -2.34 9.75 17.17
CA TYR A 159 -2.10 11.20 17.09
C TYR A 159 -0.64 11.49 16.72
N HIS A 160 0.33 10.91 17.42
CA HIS A 160 1.75 11.13 17.13
C HIS A 160 2.14 10.62 15.73
N ILE A 161 1.64 9.47 15.30
CA ILE A 161 1.84 8.97 13.94
C ILE A 161 1.28 9.96 12.92
N THR A 162 0.06 10.45 13.12
CA THR A 162 -0.58 11.41 12.21
C THR A 162 0.20 12.73 12.15
N GLN A 163 0.66 13.24 13.29
CA GLN A 163 1.47 14.46 13.34
C GLN A 163 2.82 14.29 12.64
N SER A 164 3.48 13.14 12.83
CA SER A 164 4.75 12.84 12.16
C SER A 164 4.61 12.83 10.63
N LEU A 165 3.55 12.21 10.10
CA LEU A 165 3.29 12.18 8.66
C LEU A 165 2.99 13.58 8.10
N ARG A 166 2.19 14.38 8.82
CA ARG A 166 1.90 15.76 8.40
C ARG A 166 3.18 16.60 8.36
N PHE A 167 4.02 16.47 9.38
CA PHE A 167 5.28 17.17 9.47
C PHE A 167 6.24 16.78 8.34
N LEU A 168 6.45 15.48 8.13
CA LEU A 168 7.33 14.98 7.07
C LEU A 168 6.84 15.39 5.68
N ARG A 169 5.52 15.40 5.44
CA ARG A 169 4.95 15.86 4.18
C ARG A 169 5.26 17.32 3.86
N LEU A 170 5.25 18.20 4.87
CA LEU A 170 5.59 19.61 4.69
C LEU A 170 7.10 19.81 4.46
N HIS A 171 7.93 19.06 5.18
CA HIS A 171 9.39 19.17 5.07
C HIS A 171 9.99 18.45 3.85
N LEU A 172 9.23 17.57 3.21
CA LEU A 172 9.63 16.85 1.99
C LEU A 172 8.75 17.23 0.78
N GLN A 173 8.09 18.39 0.84
CA GLN A 173 7.15 18.83 -0.21
C GLN A 173 7.82 18.99 -1.57
N ASP A 174 9.07 19.46 -1.61
CA ASP A 174 9.85 19.60 -2.85
C ASP A 174 10.19 18.23 -3.46
N TYR A 175 10.37 17.20 -2.61
CA TYR A 175 10.51 15.81 -3.06
C TYR A 175 9.18 15.23 -3.53
N PHE A 176 8.06 15.62 -2.93
CA PHE A 176 6.74 15.18 -3.39
C PHE A 176 6.37 15.76 -4.76
N LEU A 177 6.76 17.02 -5.02
CA LEU A 177 6.59 17.66 -6.33
C LEU A 177 7.49 17.04 -7.39
N SER A 178 8.75 16.75 -7.06
CA SER A 178 9.67 16.07 -7.99
C SER A 178 9.27 14.62 -8.24
N ILE A 179 8.83 13.86 -7.23
CA ILE A 179 8.24 12.52 -7.41
C ILE A 179 6.97 12.61 -8.27
N SER A 180 6.08 13.57 -8.01
CA SER A 180 4.87 13.77 -8.83
C SER A 180 5.21 14.16 -10.27
N PHE A 181 6.26 14.95 -10.49
CA PHE A 181 6.74 15.35 -11.81
C PHE A 181 7.40 14.17 -12.53
N PHE A 182 8.20 13.38 -11.83
CA PHE A 182 8.83 12.17 -12.34
C PHE A 182 7.76 11.12 -12.72
N MET A 183 6.77 10.90 -11.85
CA MET A 183 5.63 10.03 -12.13
C MET A 183 4.79 10.55 -13.31
N SER A 184 4.64 11.87 -13.46
CA SER A 184 3.98 12.49 -14.62
C SER A 184 4.76 12.28 -15.92
N LYS A 185 6.10 12.41 -15.88
CA LYS A 185 6.97 12.12 -17.02
C LYS A 185 6.94 10.65 -17.42
N ILE A 186 6.93 9.75 -16.43
CA ILE A 186 6.75 8.32 -16.66
C ILE A 186 5.39 8.07 -17.32
N ALA A 187 4.31 8.66 -16.79
CA ALA A 187 2.97 8.52 -17.37
C ALA A 187 2.89 9.06 -18.82
N LEU A 188 3.53 10.20 -19.12
CA LEU A 188 3.64 10.76 -20.47
C LEU A 188 4.44 9.86 -21.41
N TYR A 189 5.57 9.33 -20.95
CA TYR A 189 6.37 8.37 -21.73
C TYR A 189 5.57 7.13 -22.11
N TYR A 190 4.86 6.53 -21.15
CA TYR A 190 3.99 5.38 -21.44
C TYR A 190 2.83 5.76 -22.37
N PHE A 191 2.22 6.94 -22.21
CA PHE A 191 1.15 7.42 -23.08
C PHE A 191 1.62 7.63 -24.53
N GLU A 192 2.79 8.24 -24.74
CA GLU A 192 3.39 8.38 -26.08
C GLU A 192 3.76 7.03 -26.70
N ASN A 193 4.33 6.11 -25.91
CA ASN A 193 4.73 4.79 -26.42
C ASN A 193 3.55 3.88 -26.78
N ILE A 194 2.39 4.08 -26.14
CA ILE A 194 1.13 3.38 -26.44
C ILE A 194 0.48 3.95 -27.72
N LEU A 195 0.57 5.26 -27.98
CA LEU A 195 -0.04 5.89 -29.16
C LEU A 195 0.73 5.70 -30.47
N TYR A 196 2.05 5.45 -30.42
CA TYR A 196 2.91 5.36 -31.60
C TYR A 196 3.25 3.95 -32.06
N LYS A 197 2.77 2.89 -31.38
CA LYS A 197 2.74 1.53 -31.94
C LYS A 197 1.46 1.34 -32.78
N LYS A 198 1.55 1.62 -34.08
CA LYS A 198 0.56 1.23 -35.09
C LYS A 198 1.22 0.42 -36.18
#